data_AF-A0A7H1BHK2-F1
#
_entry.id   AF-A0A7H1BHK2-F1
#
_cell.length_a   1.000
_cell.length_b   1.000
_cell.length_c   1.000
_cell.angle_alpha   90.00
_cell.angle_beta   90.00
_cell.angle_gamma   90.00
#
_symmetry.space_group_name_H-M   'P 1'
#
loop_
_entity.id
_entity.type
_entity.pdbx_description
1 polymer ?
#
loop_
_entity_poly.entity_id
_entity_poly.type
_entity_poly.pdbx_seq_one_letter_code
_entity_poly.pdbx_strand_id
1 'polypeptide(L)'
;MESRSGDAQAARRLVGCVTGPVAGVVGSYAGTTMLGRAWNDCEIGINASANFFSLIPVFFALWLVISVLWMLAFGFLGGRSIVAASIVSVLVTLGTYWLMMSMLGAPSGYPVSVAECAPDNAPAWWPDWLPL
;
A
#
# COMPACT_ATOMS: atom_id res chain seq x y z
N MET A 1 27.35 31.98 1.15
CA MET A 1 25.97 31.56 0.84
C MET A 1 25.90 30.12 0.33
N GLU A 2 26.95 29.61 -0.33
CA GLU A 2 27.10 28.21 -0.78
C GLU A 2 26.93 27.13 0.31
N SER A 3 27.39 27.36 1.55
CA SER A 3 27.32 26.32 2.59
C SER A 3 25.89 26.05 3.09
N ARG A 4 25.00 27.07 3.08
CA ARG A 4 23.61 26.92 3.53
C ARG A 4 22.74 26.09 2.58
N SER A 5 23.08 26.02 1.30
CA SER A 5 22.31 25.25 0.32
C SER A 5 22.58 23.75 0.42
N GLY A 6 23.82 23.37 0.76
CA GLY A 6 24.22 21.98 0.97
C GLY A 6 23.52 21.33 2.17
N ASP A 7 23.48 22.03 3.31
CA ASP A 7 22.87 21.52 4.55
C ASP A 7 21.35 21.28 4.38
N ALA A 8 20.67 22.20 3.69
CA ALA A 8 19.25 22.07 3.40
C ALA A 8 18.94 20.90 2.45
N GLN A 9 19.83 20.61 1.51
CA GLN A 9 19.68 19.47 0.58
C GLN A 9 19.96 18.13 1.27
N ALA A 10 20.96 18.09 2.16
CA ALA A 10 21.26 16.91 2.98
C ALA A 10 20.09 16.57 3.93
N ALA A 11 19.53 17.57 4.61
CA ALA A 11 18.37 17.38 5.48
C ALA A 11 17.14 16.84 4.72
N ARG A 12 16.88 17.33 3.50
CA ARG A 12 15.77 16.84 2.65
C ARG A 12 15.96 15.39 2.22
N ARG A 13 17.19 14.99 1.87
CA ARG A 13 17.52 13.59 1.53
C ARG A 13 17.32 12.67 2.74
N LEU A 14 17.76 13.10 3.92
CA LEU A 14 17.53 12.39 5.18
C LEU A 14 16.04 12.19 5.48
N VAL A 15 15.22 13.23 5.32
CA VAL A 15 13.77 13.13 5.50
C VAL A 15 13.17 12.11 4.53
N GLY A 16 13.53 12.12 3.25
CA GLY A 16 13.08 11.12 2.28
C GLY A 16 13.51 9.69 2.63
N CYS A 17 14.78 9.50 3.03
CA CYS A 17 15.33 8.20 3.41
C CYS A 17 14.69 7.60 4.67
N VAL A 18 14.13 8.41 5.56
CA VAL A 18 13.43 7.92 6.76
C VAL A 18 11.93 7.76 6.49
N THR A 19 11.30 8.77 5.88
CA THR A 19 9.84 8.77 5.63
C THR A 19 9.43 7.66 4.66
N GLY A 20 10.24 7.36 3.64
CA GLY A 20 9.96 6.29 2.69
C GLY A 20 9.82 4.92 3.34
N PRO A 21 10.87 4.36 3.98
CA PRO A 21 10.80 3.06 4.63
C PRO A 21 9.71 2.97 5.69
N VAL A 22 9.52 4.02 6.50
CA VAL A 22 8.48 4.04 7.54
C VAL A 22 7.08 3.99 6.92
N ALA A 23 6.80 4.87 5.95
CA ALA A 23 5.53 4.86 5.24
C ALA A 23 5.31 3.55 4.48
N GLY A 24 6.39 2.98 3.94
CA GLY A 24 6.37 1.67 3.31
C GLY A 24 5.93 0.58 4.27
N VAL A 25 6.50 0.50 5.48
CA VAL A 25 6.17 -0.55 6.46
C VAL A 25 4.71 -0.42 6.90
N VAL A 26 4.30 0.80 7.25
CA VAL A 26 2.91 1.08 7.65
C VAL A 26 1.96 0.75 6.51
N GLY A 27 2.33 1.16 5.29
CA GLY A 27 1.54 0.96 4.09
C GLY A 27 1.42 -0.52 3.69
N SER A 28 2.52 -1.26 3.68
CA SER A 28 2.49 -2.68 3.35
C SER A 28 1.72 -3.46 4.41
N TYR A 29 1.89 -3.13 5.69
CA TYR A 29 1.13 -3.75 6.77
C TYR A 29 -0.37 -3.53 6.63
N ALA A 30 -0.80 -2.29 6.37
CA ALA A 30 -2.21 -1.98 6.19
C ALA A 30 -2.80 -2.70 4.96
N GLY A 31 -2.08 -2.69 3.83
CA GLY A 31 -2.52 -3.34 2.59
C GLY A 31 -2.67 -4.86 2.73
N THR A 32 -1.66 -5.54 3.28
CA THR A 32 -1.73 -7.00 3.47
C THR A 32 -2.71 -7.42 4.55
N THR A 33 -2.88 -6.61 5.60
CA THR A 33 -3.90 -6.88 6.63
C THR A 33 -5.30 -6.74 6.04
N MET A 34 -5.55 -5.72 5.23
CA MET A 34 -6.84 -5.52 4.58
C MET A 34 -7.17 -6.68 3.63
N LEU A 35 -6.23 -7.07 2.78
CA LEU A 35 -6.39 -8.20 1.85
C LEU A 35 -6.60 -9.52 2.61
N GLY A 36 -5.77 -9.79 3.61
CA GLY A 36 -5.88 -11.01 4.44
C GLY A 36 -7.19 -11.09 5.20
N ARG A 37 -7.72 -9.98 5.69
CA ARG A 37 -9.04 -9.94 6.34
C ARG A 37 -10.16 -10.23 5.35
N ALA A 38 -10.15 -9.64 4.16
CA ALA A 38 -11.18 -9.93 3.17
C ALA A 38 -11.16 -11.39 2.72
N TRP A 39 -9.97 -11.95 2.50
CA TRP A 39 -9.84 -13.37 2.19
C TRP A 39 -10.31 -14.27 3.34
N ASN A 40 -10.03 -13.90 4.58
CA ASN A 40 -10.45 -14.69 5.74
C ASN A 40 -11.96 -14.62 5.97
N ASP A 41 -12.55 -13.43 5.90
CA ASP A 41 -13.99 -13.23 6.13
C ASP A 41 -14.85 -13.89 5.04
N CYS A 42 -14.33 -13.99 3.82
CA CYS A 42 -14.99 -14.65 2.70
C CYS A 42 -14.51 -16.10 2.46
N GLU A 43 -13.69 -16.64 3.37
CA GLU A 43 -13.10 -17.99 3.30
C GLU A 43 -12.45 -18.32 1.94
N ILE A 44 -11.76 -17.34 1.37
CA ILE A 44 -11.12 -17.44 0.07
C ILE A 44 -9.78 -18.19 0.22
N GLY A 45 -9.61 -19.28 -0.53
CA GLY A 45 -8.39 -20.09 -0.53
C GLY A 45 -8.53 -21.40 0.24
N ILE A 46 -7.38 -22.02 0.57
CA ILE A 46 -7.37 -23.38 1.15
C ILE A 46 -7.47 -23.35 2.69
N ASN A 47 -6.79 -22.39 3.34
CA ASN A 47 -6.89 -22.12 4.77
C ASN A 47 -6.22 -20.78 5.16
N ALA A 48 -6.53 -20.27 6.35
CA ALA A 48 -6.01 -18.99 6.84
C ALA A 48 -4.48 -18.95 6.96
N SER A 49 -3.84 -20.08 7.29
CA SER A 49 -2.37 -20.14 7.42
C SER A 49 -1.66 -20.06 6.07
N ALA A 50 -2.14 -20.76 5.03
CA ALA A 50 -1.58 -20.66 3.68
C ALA A 50 -1.75 -19.25 3.11
N ASN A 51 -2.90 -18.62 3.37
CA ASN A 51 -3.16 -17.23 3.00
C ASN A 51 -2.20 -16.27 3.71
N PHE A 52 -1.89 -16.48 4.99
CA PHE A 52 -0.93 -15.65 5.69
C PHE A 52 0.48 -15.76 5.09
N PHE A 53 0.94 -16.97 4.77
CA PHE A 53 2.27 -17.17 4.17
C PHE A 53 2.37 -16.57 2.76
N SER A 54 1.29 -16.60 1.97
CA SER A 54 1.29 -15.99 0.63
C SER A 54 1.34 -14.46 0.67
N LEU A 55 0.95 -13.83 1.78
CA LEU A 55 1.01 -12.37 1.96
C LEU A 55 2.39 -11.85 2.36
N ILE A 56 3.30 -12.69 2.84
CA ILE A 56 4.68 -12.30 3.18
C ILE A 56 5.41 -11.69 1.96
N PRO A 57 5.49 -12.36 0.79
CA PRO A 57 6.15 -11.75 -0.37
C PRO A 57 5.43 -10.48 -0.84
N VAL A 58 4.10 -10.42 -0.74
CA VAL A 58 3.30 -9.23 -1.07
C VAL A 58 3.65 -8.06 -0.15
N PHE A 59 3.81 -8.32 1.15
CA PHE A 59 4.23 -7.31 2.12
C PHE A 59 5.58 -6.70 1.74
N PHE A 60 6.58 -7.52 1.44
CA PHE A 60 7.91 -7.02 1.08
C PHE A 60 7.90 -6.27 -0.26
N ALA A 61 7.14 -6.75 -1.24
CA ALA A 61 6.99 -6.07 -2.52
C ALA A 61 6.34 -4.68 -2.35
N LEU A 62 5.23 -4.59 -1.62
CA LEU A 62 4.57 -3.33 -1.30
C LEU A 62 5.48 -2.39 -0.51
N TRP A 63 6.19 -2.94 0.47
CA TRP A 63 7.12 -2.14 1.28
C TRP A 63 8.15 -1.45 0.39
N LEU A 64 8.79 -2.19 -0.51
CA LEU A 64 9.77 -1.63 -1.44
C LEU A 64 9.13 -0.60 -2.37
N VAL A 65 7.99 -0.92 -2.99
CA VAL A 65 7.31 -0.02 -3.93
C VAL A 65 6.92 1.30 -3.24
N ILE A 66 6.21 1.23 -2.12
CA ILE A 66 5.76 2.43 -1.39
C ILE A 66 6.97 3.23 -0.89
N SER A 67 8.00 2.56 -0.36
CA SER A 67 9.23 3.23 0.10
C SER A 67 9.90 4.02 -1.02
N VAL A 68 10.04 3.41 -2.20
CA VAL A 68 10.65 4.05 -3.37
C VAL A 68 9.80 5.23 -3.84
N LEU A 69 8.49 5.06 -3.96
CA LEU A 69 7.58 6.14 -4.40
C LEU A 69 7.63 7.34 -3.45
N TRP A 70 7.65 7.10 -2.15
CA TRP A 70 7.80 8.16 -1.15
C TRP A 70 9.17 8.85 -1.25
N MET A 71 10.26 8.09 -1.39
CA MET A 71 11.59 8.66 -1.58
C MET A 71 11.66 9.54 -2.83
N LEU A 72 11.05 9.12 -3.94
CA LEU A 72 10.98 9.91 -5.17
C LEU A 72 10.14 11.18 -4.98
N ALA A 73 8.95 11.07 -4.39
CA ALA A 73 8.08 12.22 -4.16
C ALA A 73 8.74 13.29 -3.29
N PHE A 74 9.37 12.90 -2.17
CA PHE A 74 10.11 13.83 -1.31
C PHE A 74 11.41 14.33 -1.96
N GLY A 75 12.07 13.50 -2.78
CA GLY A 75 13.27 13.89 -3.53
C GLY A 75 12.99 14.97 -4.58
N PHE A 76 11.89 14.84 -5.33
CA PHE A 76 11.54 15.79 -6.40
C PHE A 76 10.76 17.01 -5.90
N LEU A 77 9.79 16.81 -4.99
CA LEU A 77 8.86 17.86 -4.58
C LEU A 77 9.22 18.48 -3.23
N GLY A 78 9.91 17.75 -2.35
CA GLY A 78 10.22 18.20 -0.98
C GLY A 78 11.10 19.45 -0.94
N GLY A 79 11.86 19.74 -2.00
CA GLY A 79 12.62 20.98 -2.13
C GLY A 79 11.77 22.21 -2.44
N ARG A 80 10.56 22.02 -3.01
CA ARG A 80 9.67 23.09 -3.48
C ARG A 80 8.44 23.25 -2.58
N SER A 81 7.83 22.16 -2.13
CA SER A 81 6.73 22.13 -1.17
C SER A 81 6.60 20.76 -0.50
N ILE A 82 6.79 20.73 0.83
CA ILE A 82 6.59 19.51 1.64
C ILE A 82 5.13 19.06 1.59
N VAL A 83 4.18 20.00 1.53
CA VAL A 83 2.76 19.71 1.42
C VAL A 83 2.47 19.01 0.10
N ALA A 84 3.01 19.50 -1.02
CA ALA A 84 2.84 18.87 -2.31
C ALA A 84 3.46 17.46 -2.34
N ALA A 85 4.66 17.30 -1.79
CA ALA A 85 5.30 15.99 -1.66
C ALA A 85 4.41 15.01 -0.86
N SER A 86 3.84 15.47 0.26
CA SER A 86 2.98 14.64 1.11
C SER A 86 1.70 14.21 0.39
N ILE A 87 1.02 15.15 -0.30
CA ILE A 87 -0.20 14.84 -1.07
C ILE A 87 0.11 13.83 -2.17
N VAL A 88 1.17 14.05 -2.95
CA VAL A 88 1.56 13.13 -4.02
C VAL A 88 1.90 11.75 -3.46
N SER A 89 2.67 11.66 -2.37
CA SER A 89 2.97 10.40 -1.68
C SER A 89 1.72 9.64 -1.22
N VAL A 90 0.72 10.33 -0.68
CA VAL A 90 -0.55 9.71 -0.31
C VAL A 90 -1.29 9.19 -1.54
N LEU A 91 -1.41 10.00 -2.60
CA LEU A 91 -2.10 9.60 -3.83
C LEU A 91 -1.46 8.38 -4.50
N VAL A 92 -0.12 8.34 -4.59
CA VAL A 92 0.57 7.17 -5.17
C VAL A 92 0.45 5.93 -4.27
N THR A 93 0.35 6.10 -2.94
CA THR A 93 0.07 4.99 -2.03
C THR A 93 -1.34 4.43 -2.26
N LEU A 94 -2.35 5.30 -2.36
CA LEU A 94 -3.73 4.89 -2.68
C LEU A 94 -3.82 4.21 -4.05
N GLY A 95 -3.16 4.75 -5.07
CA GLY A 95 -3.08 4.12 -6.39
C GLY A 95 -2.39 2.75 -6.36
N THR A 96 -1.35 2.60 -5.53
CA THR A 96 -0.67 1.31 -5.32
C THR A 96 -1.61 0.28 -4.70
N TYR A 97 -2.41 0.67 -3.70
CA TYR A 97 -3.43 -0.21 -3.14
C TYR A 97 -4.52 -0.56 -4.13
N TRP A 98 -4.98 0.42 -4.90
CA TRP A 98 -5.98 0.19 -5.93
C TRP A 98 -5.49 -0.86 -6.93
N LEU A 99 -4.25 -0.73 -7.42
CA LEU A 99 -3.63 -1.71 -8.31
C LEU A 99 -3.44 -3.07 -7.64
N MET A 100 -2.96 -3.09 -6.39
CA MET A 100 -2.80 -4.31 -5.63
C MET A 100 -4.12 -5.08 -5.51
N MET A 101 -5.20 -4.39 -5.12
CA MET A 101 -6.52 -5.01 -4.99
C MET A 101 -7.06 -5.47 -6.33
N SER A 102 -6.84 -4.72 -7.41
CA SER A 102 -7.27 -5.15 -8.76
C SER A 102 -6.57 -6.41 -9.25
N MET A 103 -5.36 -6.69 -8.75
CA MET A 103 -4.55 -7.84 -9.17
C MET A 103 -4.67 -9.04 -8.24
N LEU A 104 -4.82 -8.79 -6.94
CA LEU A 104 -4.79 -9.80 -5.89
C LEU A 104 -6.16 -10.00 -5.22
N GLY A 105 -7.14 -9.16 -5.51
CA GLY A 105 -8.53 -9.38 -5.13
C GLY A 105 -9.04 -10.72 -5.67
N ALA A 106 -10.06 -11.27 -5.01
CA ALA A 106 -10.68 -12.48 -5.49
C ALA A 106 -11.66 -12.12 -6.62
N PRO A 107 -11.42 -12.59 -7.86
CA PRO A 107 -12.26 -12.19 -8.98
C PRO A 107 -13.71 -12.60 -8.75
N SER A 108 -14.65 -11.78 -9.22
CA SER A 108 -16.09 -12.07 -9.16
C SER A 108 -16.40 -13.48 -9.68
N GLY A 109 -17.19 -14.25 -8.93
CA GLY A 109 -17.54 -15.62 -9.29
C GLY A 109 -16.50 -16.70 -8.93
N TYR A 110 -15.39 -16.34 -8.26
CA TYR A 110 -14.57 -17.32 -7.56
C TYR A 110 -15.42 -18.04 -6.49
N PRO A 111 -15.28 -19.36 -6.29
CA PRO A 111 -16.09 -20.08 -5.31
C PRO A 111 -15.82 -19.53 -3.90
N VAL A 112 -16.87 -18.99 -3.28
CA VAL A 112 -16.88 -18.60 -1.87
C VAL A 112 -17.84 -19.50 -1.10
N SER A 113 -17.45 -19.92 0.10
CA SER A 113 -18.29 -20.67 1.02
C SER A 113 -19.23 -19.75 1.83
N VAL A 114 -18.96 -18.45 1.83
CA VAL A 114 -19.73 -17.43 2.56
C VAL A 114 -20.69 -16.72 1.61
N ALA A 115 -21.99 -16.91 1.81
CA ALA A 115 -23.03 -16.37 0.93
C ALA A 115 -23.07 -14.83 0.95
N GLU A 116 -22.73 -14.22 2.07
CA GLU A 116 -22.69 -12.77 2.27
C GLU A 116 -21.63 -12.08 1.41
N CYS A 117 -20.60 -12.82 0.97
CA CYS A 117 -19.57 -12.31 0.08
C CYS A 117 -19.91 -12.48 -1.41
N ALA A 118 -20.90 -13.29 -1.75
CA ALA A 118 -21.29 -13.48 -3.14
C ALA A 118 -22.14 -12.30 -3.66
N PRO A 119 -22.03 -11.93 -4.95
CA PRO A 119 -21.21 -12.52 -6.01
C PRO A 119 -19.79 -11.90 -6.14
N ASP A 120 -19.54 -10.83 -5.40
CA ASP A 120 -18.41 -9.93 -5.62
C ASP A 120 -17.15 -10.30 -4.81
N ASN A 121 -17.23 -11.36 -4.02
CA ASN A 121 -16.15 -11.91 -3.19
C ASN A 121 -15.52 -10.89 -2.24
N ALA A 122 -16.37 -9.98 -1.73
CA ALA A 122 -15.98 -8.95 -0.79
C ALA A 122 -16.93 -8.89 0.41
N PRO A 123 -16.41 -8.63 1.61
CA PRO A 123 -17.22 -8.51 2.82
C PRO A 123 -18.00 -7.18 2.85
N ALA A 124 -19.05 -7.11 3.66
CA ALA A 124 -19.92 -5.92 3.77
C ALA A 124 -19.21 -4.62 4.21
N TRP A 125 -18.00 -4.70 4.77
CA TRP A 125 -17.19 -3.54 5.15
C TRP A 125 -16.27 -3.05 4.03
N TRP A 126 -16.19 -3.77 2.91
CA TRP A 126 -15.30 -3.42 1.81
C TRP A 126 -15.66 -2.04 1.25
N PRO A 127 -14.67 -1.15 1.03
CA PRO A 127 -14.97 0.19 0.59
C PRO A 127 -15.27 0.24 -0.91
N ASP A 128 -16.35 0.94 -1.27
CA ASP A 128 -16.88 1.02 -2.65
C ASP A 128 -15.92 1.60 -3.70
N TRP A 129 -14.84 2.28 -3.29
CA TRP A 129 -13.87 2.88 -4.20
C TRP A 129 -12.72 1.93 -4.57
N LEU A 130 -12.56 0.80 -3.88
CA LEU A 130 -11.59 -0.23 -4.23
C LEU A 130 -12.20 -1.21 -5.23
N PRO A 131 -11.41 -1.67 -6.22
CA PRO A 131 -11.89 -2.65 -7.18
C PRO A 131 -12.14 -4.00 -6.50
N LEU A 132 -13.13 -4.71 -7.04
CA LEU A 132 -13.51 -6.08 -6.73
C LEU A 132 -12.88 -7.02 -7.78
#